data_AF-A0AAU3ZNW1-F1
#
_entry.id   AF-A0AAU3ZNW1-F1
#
_cell.length_a   1.000
_cell.length_b   1.000
_cell.length_c   1.000
_cell.angle_alpha   90.00
_cell.angle_beta   90.00
_cell.angle_gamma   90.00
#
_symmetry.space_group_name_H-M   'P 1'
#
loop_
_entity.id
_entity.type
_entity.pdbx_description
1 polymer ?
#
loop_
_entity_poly.entity_id
_entity_poly.type
_entity_poly.pdbx_seq_one_letter_code
_entity_poly.pdbx_strand_id
1 'polypeptide(L)'
;MGVYGDYGVINNNDKVAKDLDPTKHDGIDVDCYSTRGKDLGFGTIWYHTIAEYHNDLGFSEHVYGWTYAPYVDNSAAKGSLPDCNY
;
A
#
# COMPACT_ATOMS: atom_id res chain seq x y z
N MET A 1 -2.10 0.06 8.59
CA MET A 1 -2.07 -0.66 7.29
C MET A 1 -0.64 -1.02 6.98
N GLY A 2 -0.41 -2.21 6.41
CA GLY A 2 0.95 -2.69 6.16
C GLY A 2 1.35 -2.55 4.69
N VAL A 3 2.64 -2.28 4.47
CA VAL A 3 3.29 -2.33 3.15
C VAL A 3 4.10 -3.61 3.04
N TYR A 4 3.87 -4.39 1.98
CA TYR A 4 4.45 -5.72 1.78
C TYR A 4 5.35 -5.74 0.56
N GLY A 5 6.47 -6.46 0.63
CA GLY A 5 7.38 -6.61 -0.52
C GLY A 5 6.75 -7.42 -1.66
N ASP A 6 5.90 -8.39 -1.32
CA ASP A 6 5.16 -9.23 -2.28
C ASP A 6 3.65 -9.17 -1.99
N TYR A 7 2.88 -8.72 -2.98
CA TYR A 7 1.43 -8.62 -2.92
C TYR A 7 0.69 -9.92 -3.28
N GLY A 8 1.40 -10.93 -3.77
CA GLY A 8 0.90 -12.29 -3.99
C GLY A 8 0.97 -13.16 -2.73
N VAL A 9 1.90 -12.86 -1.81
CA VAL A 9 2.12 -13.63 -0.57
C VAL A 9 2.16 -12.70 0.63
N ILE A 10 1.06 -12.66 1.39
CA ILE A 10 0.96 -11.78 2.57
C ILE A 10 1.46 -12.51 3.81
N ASN A 11 2.66 -12.10 4.26
CA ASN A 11 3.32 -12.57 5.46
C ASN A 11 3.86 -11.37 6.25
N ASN A 12 3.71 -11.38 7.58
CA ASN A 12 4.22 -10.31 8.44
C ASN A 12 5.75 -10.19 8.42
N ASN A 13 6.46 -11.27 8.10
CA ASN A 13 7.92 -11.24 7.96
C ASN A 13 8.39 -10.50 6.70
N ASP A 14 7.51 -10.35 5.70
CA ASP A 14 7.82 -9.72 4.41
C ASP A 14 7.31 -8.27 4.33
N LYS A 15 6.93 -7.70 5.49
CA LYS A 15 6.64 -6.28 5.61
C LYS A 15 7.92 -5.49 5.37
N VAL A 16 7.86 -4.56 4.43
CA VAL A 16 8.99 -3.69 4.08
C VAL A 16 9.00 -2.39 4.87
N ALA A 17 7.93 -2.10 5.60
CA ALA A 17 7.82 -0.93 6.46
C ALA A 17 6.93 -1.20 7.69
N LYS A 18 6.89 -0.22 8.60
CA LYS A 18 6.04 -0.28 9.80
C LYS A 18 4.58 -0.12 9.40
N ASP A 19 3.69 -0.61 10.26
CA ASP A 19 2.26 -0.39 10.02
C ASP A 19 1.92 1.10 10.18
N LEU A 20 1.27 1.65 9.16
CA LEU A 20 0.74 3.00 9.15
C LEU A 20 -0.49 3.08 10.06
N ASP A 21 -0.58 4.14 10.84
CA ASP A 21 -1.71 4.39 11.73
C ASP A 21 -2.60 5.54 11.19
N PRO A 22 -3.81 5.25 10.69
CA PRO A 22 -4.73 6.28 10.21
C PRO A 22 -5.08 7.31 11.28
N THR A 23 -5.03 6.94 12.58
CA THR A 23 -5.33 7.87 13.67
C THR A 23 -4.22 8.89 13.91
N LYS A 24 -3.02 8.64 13.36
CA LYS A 24 -1.86 9.53 13.38
C LYS A 24 -1.67 10.33 12.11
N HIS A 25 -2.71 10.34 11.26
CA HIS A 25 -2.68 10.92 9.92
C HIS A 25 -1.55 10.37 9.05
N ASP A 26 -1.06 9.15 9.30
CA ASP A 26 -0.06 8.54 8.44
C ASP A 26 -0.62 8.33 7.02
N GLY A 27 0.24 8.36 6.01
CA GLY A 27 -0.15 8.28 4.60
C GLY A 27 0.85 7.53 3.73
N ILE A 28 0.48 7.33 2.47
CA ILE A 28 1.33 6.72 1.45
C ILE A 28 1.29 7.52 0.16
N ASP A 29 2.40 7.50 -0.56
CA ASP A 29 2.45 7.86 -1.98
C ASP A 29 2.52 6.59 -2.82
N VAL A 30 1.74 6.57 -3.88
CA VAL A 30 1.57 5.42 -4.78
C VAL A 30 1.69 5.87 -6.22
N ASP A 31 2.25 5.03 -7.07
CA ASP A 31 2.51 5.34 -8.49
C ASP A 31 1.67 4.52 -9.47
N CYS A 32 1.29 3.29 -9.13
CA CYS A 32 0.44 2.41 -9.94
C CYS A 32 -0.39 1.44 -9.10
N TYR A 33 -1.33 0.72 -9.75
CA TYR A 33 -2.13 -0.34 -9.12
C TYR A 33 -1.93 -1.70 -9.82
N SER A 34 -2.15 -2.80 -9.12
CA SER A 34 -2.23 -4.15 -9.71
C SER A 34 -3.50 -4.86 -9.26
N THR A 35 -4.10 -5.67 -10.14
CA THR A 35 -5.23 -6.57 -9.82
C THR A 35 -4.81 -8.02 -9.64
N ARG A 36 -3.50 -8.30 -9.64
CA ARG A 36 -2.94 -9.67 -9.58
C ARG A 36 -2.59 -10.10 -8.15
N GLY A 37 -2.84 -9.25 -7.16
CA GLY A 37 -2.49 -9.54 -5.78
C GLY A 37 -3.45 -10.51 -5.10
N LYS A 38 -3.04 -10.93 -3.91
CA LYS A 38 -3.84 -11.77 -3.03
C LYS A 38 -5.10 -11.04 -2.59
N ASP A 39 -6.25 -11.70 -2.71
CA ASP A 39 -7.50 -11.20 -2.14
C ASP A 39 -7.52 -11.44 -0.62
N LEU A 40 -7.70 -10.37 0.16
CA LEU A 40 -7.81 -10.42 1.61
C LEU A 40 -9.26 -10.27 2.11
N GLY A 41 -10.24 -10.32 1.19
CA GLY A 41 -11.68 -10.30 1.48
C GLY A 41 -12.46 -9.22 0.75
N PHE A 42 -11.79 -8.29 0.07
CA PHE A 42 -12.39 -7.12 -0.58
C PHE A 42 -11.86 -6.90 -2.02
N GLY A 43 -11.37 -7.96 -2.66
CA GLY A 43 -10.86 -7.96 -4.02
C GLY A 43 -9.34 -8.00 -4.11
N THR A 44 -8.82 -8.01 -5.33
CA THR A 44 -7.41 -8.26 -5.64
C THR A 44 -6.60 -7.00 -5.94
N ILE A 45 -7.12 -5.82 -5.61
CA ILE A 45 -6.48 -4.54 -5.94
C ILE A 45 -5.41 -4.21 -4.90
N TRP A 46 -4.22 -3.90 -5.37
CA TRP A 46 -3.08 -3.47 -4.57
C TRP A 46 -2.46 -2.22 -5.19
N TYR A 47 -2.00 -1.29 -4.35
CA TYR A 47 -1.25 -0.12 -4.79
C TYR A 47 0.24 -0.32 -4.58
N HIS A 48 1.02 -0.02 -5.61
CA HIS A 48 2.46 0.04 -5.48
C HIS A 48 2.81 1.33 -4.73
N THR A 49 3.35 1.14 -3.53
CA THR A 49 3.73 2.21 -2.61
C THR A 49 5.20 2.53 -2.87
N ILE A 50 5.51 3.82 -2.97
CA ILE A 50 6.87 4.35 -3.19
C ILE A 50 7.39 5.15 -2.00
N ALA A 51 6.49 5.65 -1.14
CA ALA A 51 6.85 6.35 0.08
C ALA A 51 5.75 6.23 1.14
N GLU A 52 6.16 6.33 2.40
CA GLU A 52 5.30 6.46 3.56
C GLU A 52 5.52 7.82 4.23
N TYR A 53 4.43 8.37 4.78
CA TYR A 53 4.43 9.61 5.56
C TYR A 53 3.99 9.30 6.98
N HIS A 54 4.86 9.58 7.94
CA HIS A 54 4.52 9.53 9.36
C HIS A 54 4.30 10.96 9.85
N ASN A 55 3.11 11.51 9.59
CA ASN A 55 2.82 12.93 9.76
C ASN A 55 2.98 13.38 11.23
N ASP A 56 2.52 12.57 12.18
CA ASP A 56 2.70 12.86 13.61
C ASP A 56 4.17 12.79 14.08
N LEU A 57 5.03 12.07 13.35
CA LEU A 57 6.47 11.96 13.63
C LEU A 57 7.31 12.94 12.80
N GLY A 58 6.71 13.61 11.82
CA GLY A 58 7.34 14.64 11.00
C GLY A 58 8.38 14.12 10.01
N PHE A 59 8.30 12.85 9.59
CA PHE A 59 9.23 12.29 8.59
C PHE A 59 8.52 11.46 7.52
N SER A 60 9.19 11.32 6.37
CA SER A 60 8.80 10.44 5.28
C SER A 60 9.93 9.46 4.97
N GLU A 61 9.57 8.23 4.61
CA GLU A 61 10.52 7.19 4.24
C GLU A 61 10.17 6.65 2.85
N HIS A 62 11.18 6.42 2.00
CA HIS A 62 10.96 5.74 0.73
C HIS A 62 10.80 4.25 0.99
N VAL A 63 9.64 3.72 0.61
CA VAL A 63 9.27 2.33 0.80
C VAL A 63 8.85 1.81 -0.56
N TYR A 64 9.50 0.76 -1.04
CA TYR A 64 9.11 0.07 -2.28
C TYR A 64 8.38 -1.21 -1.93
N GLY A 65 7.07 -1.23 -2.16
CA GLY A 65 6.24 -2.39 -1.86
C GLY A 65 4.80 -2.18 -2.25
N TRP A 66 3.91 -2.90 -1.60
CA TRP A 66 2.52 -2.99 -1.99
C TRP A 66 1.59 -2.86 -0.79
N THR A 67 0.58 -2.00 -0.94
CA THR A 67 -0.46 -1.77 0.06
C THR A 67 -1.81 -2.27 -0.44
N TYR A 68 -2.58 -2.93 0.42
CA TYR A 68 -3.89 -3.43 0.07
C TYR A 68 -4.88 -2.27 -0.14
N ALA A 69 -5.24 -2.00 -1.39
CA ALA A 69 -6.01 -0.82 -1.78
C ALA A 69 -7.38 -0.70 -1.09
N PRO A 70 -8.16 -1.79 -0.88
CA PRO A 70 -9.44 -1.69 -0.19
C PRO A 70 -9.35 -1.14 1.23
N TYR A 71 -8.25 -1.36 1.93
CA TYR A 71 -8.08 -0.82 3.28
C TYR A 71 -7.69 0.66 3.27
N VAL A 72 -7.03 1.15 2.22
CA VAL A 72 -6.54 2.53 2.11
C VAL A 72 -7.69 3.50 1.86
N ASP A 73 -8.40 3.28 0.76
CA ASP A 73 -9.41 4.21 0.24
C ASP A 73 -10.57 3.47 -0.44
N ASN A 74 -10.76 2.20 -0.10
CA ASN A 74 -11.71 1.31 -0.78
C ASN A 74 -11.42 1.17 -2.29
N SER A 75 -10.15 1.19 -2.68
CA SER A 75 -9.67 1.13 -4.07
C SER A 75 -10.08 2.30 -4.97
N ALA A 76 -10.43 3.45 -4.40
CA ALA A 76 -10.91 4.61 -5.15
C ALA A 76 -9.85 5.17 -6.13
N ALA A 77 -8.59 5.25 -5.71
CA ALA A 77 -7.48 5.77 -6.50
C ALA A 77 -7.14 4.90 -7.73
N LYS A 78 -7.71 3.70 -7.86
CA LYS A 78 -7.50 2.85 -9.05
C LYS A 78 -7.92 3.58 -10.33
N GLY A 79 -8.98 4.41 -10.27
CA GLY A 79 -9.45 5.16 -11.44
C GLY A 79 -8.50 6.25 -11.94
N SER A 80 -7.54 6.66 -11.11
CA SER A 80 -6.56 7.71 -11.39
C SER A 80 -5.12 7.21 -11.53
N LEU A 81 -4.87 5.94 -11.19
CA LEU A 81 -3.54 5.32 -11.26
C LEU A 81 -3.43 4.45 -12.52
N PRO A 82 -2.25 4.40 -13.15
CA PRO A 82 -1.99 3.42 -14.19
C PRO A 82 -1.90 2.00 -13.62
N ASP A 83 -2.16 1.00 -14.47
CA ASP A 83 -1.89 -0.41 -14.13
C ASP A 83 -0.38 -0.67 -14.13
N CYS A 84 0.11 -1.36 -13.10
CA CYS A 84 1.48 -1.78 -12.95
C CYS A 84 1.80 -2.89 -13.97
N ASN A 85 2.44 -2.53 -15.08
CA ASN A 85 2.84 -3.46 -16.16
C ASN A 85 4.05 -4.36 -15.81
N TYR A 86 4.19 -4.77 -14.56
CA TYR A 86 5.30 -5.65 -14.12
C TYR A 86 4.94 -7.14 -14.25
#